data_AF-A0A2H1WM84-F1
#
_entry.id   AF-A0A2H1WM84-F1
#
_cell.length_a   1.000
_cell.length_b   1.000
_cell.length_c   1.000
_cell.angle_alpha   90.00
_cell.angle_beta   90.00
_cell.angle_gamma   90.00
#
_symmetry.space_group_name_H-M   'P 1'
#
loop_
_entity.id
_entity.type
_entity.pdbx_description
1 polymer ?
#
loop_
_entity_poly.entity_id
_entity_poly.type
_entity_poly.pdbx_seq_one_letter_code
_entity_poly.pdbx_strand_id
1 'polypeptide(L)'
;MPLPAVKSLFSSLNLRPIQIDKDVLRVANCCFLGEDLSAIKLIVADVGDEKSLREMCAQTNVLINCCGPYRLYGEPVVKAAIESKTNYVDITGEPQFMDLMQIRYDDKAREAGVFVISACGFDSIPADMGVTFLKQNFKGMLDVLTYEYN
;
A
#
# COMPACT_ATOMS: atom_id res chain seq x y z
N MET A 1 -1.03 19.17 -6.57
CA MET A 1 -1.99 19.33 -5.46
C MET A 1 -2.08 18.12 -4.47
N PRO A 2 -1.12 17.17 -4.34
CA PRO A 2 -1.26 16.06 -3.36
C PRO A 2 -0.68 16.35 -1.95
N LEU A 3 0.00 17.48 -1.74
CA LEU A 3 0.89 17.73 -0.59
C LEU A 3 0.24 17.76 0.81
N PRO A 4 -0.95 18.35 1.04
CA PRO A 4 -1.52 18.41 2.38
C PRO A 4 -1.92 17.03 2.93
N ALA A 5 -2.25 16.10 2.02
CA ALA A 5 -2.78 14.79 2.39
C ALA A 5 -1.71 13.92 3.07
N VAL A 6 -0.48 13.90 2.55
CA VAL A 6 0.60 13.07 3.09
C VAL A 6 1.02 13.52 4.48
N LYS A 7 1.19 14.84 4.69
CA LYS A 7 1.54 15.42 5.99
C LYS A 7 0.40 15.25 7.01
N SER A 8 -0.84 15.50 6.58
CA SER A 8 -2.04 15.29 7.38
C SER A 8 -2.23 13.81 7.75
N LEU A 9 -1.94 12.88 6.84
CA LEU A 9 -1.99 11.44 7.09
C LEU A 9 -0.98 11.05 8.18
N PHE A 10 0.27 11.49 8.05
CA PHE A 10 1.30 11.18 9.04
C PHE A 10 1.01 11.81 10.41
N SER A 11 0.53 13.07 10.44
CA SER A 11 0.17 13.74 11.69
C SER A 11 -1.09 13.16 12.35
N SER A 12 -2.11 12.84 11.57
CA SER A 12 -3.39 12.33 12.08
C SER A 12 -3.32 10.88 12.54
N LEU A 13 -2.40 10.10 11.98
CA LEU A 13 -2.17 8.70 12.35
C LEU A 13 -0.95 8.49 13.27
N ASN A 14 -0.27 9.57 13.69
CA ASN A 14 0.97 9.53 14.49
C ASN A 14 2.04 8.60 13.89
N LEU A 15 2.11 8.56 12.55
CA LEU A 15 3.02 7.69 11.81
C LEU A 15 4.35 8.42 11.59
N ARG A 16 5.46 7.71 11.83
CA ARG A 16 6.79 8.21 11.46
C ARG A 16 7.09 7.77 10.03
N PRO A 17 7.33 8.70 9.08
CA PRO A 17 7.65 8.31 7.73
C PRO A 17 9.00 7.60 7.70
N ILE A 18 9.01 6.41 7.10
CA ILE A 18 10.22 5.69 6.71
C ILE A 18 10.16 5.61 5.19
N GLN A 19 11.18 6.15 4.53
CA GLN A 19 11.26 6.10 3.08
C GLN A 19 12.29 5.06 2.65
N ILE A 20 11.92 4.31 1.63
CA ILE A 20 12.71 3.26 1.02
C ILE A 20 12.99 3.77 -0.39
N ASP A 21 14.25 3.72 -0.79
CA ASP A 21 14.82 4.21 -2.05
C ASP A 21 15.57 5.57 -1.95
N LYS A 22 16.85 5.54 -2.34
CA LYS A 22 17.77 6.68 -2.33
C LYS A 22 17.44 7.69 -3.44
N ASP A 23 16.91 7.24 -4.57
CA ASP A 23 16.55 8.07 -5.72
C ASP A 23 15.24 8.83 -5.47
N VAL A 24 14.29 8.25 -4.72
CA VAL A 24 13.04 8.95 -4.39
C VAL A 24 13.28 10.16 -3.48
N LEU A 25 14.23 10.09 -2.53
CA LEU A 25 14.64 11.27 -1.76
C LEU A 25 15.38 12.30 -2.61
N ARG A 26 16.16 11.86 -3.61
CA ARG A 26 16.80 12.79 -4.56
C ARG A 26 15.74 13.59 -5.34
N VAL A 27 14.68 12.93 -5.81
CA VAL A 27 13.56 13.60 -6.50
C VAL A 27 12.72 14.45 -5.54
N ALA A 28 12.48 13.99 -4.31
CA ALA A 28 11.69 14.70 -3.30
C ALA A 28 12.39 15.99 -2.81
N ASN A 29 13.72 15.96 -2.63
CA ASN A 29 14.52 17.16 -2.35
C ASN A 29 14.64 18.09 -3.56
N CYS A 30 14.65 17.55 -4.79
CA CYS A 30 14.95 18.36 -5.97
C CYS A 30 13.77 19.13 -6.57
N CYS A 31 12.49 18.76 -6.37
CA CYS A 31 11.46 19.34 -7.26
C CYS A 31 10.07 19.75 -6.75
N PHE A 32 9.52 19.37 -5.59
CA PHE A 32 8.06 19.63 -5.42
C PHE A 32 7.51 20.00 -4.04
N LEU A 33 8.25 19.86 -2.93
CA LEU A 33 7.61 19.88 -1.60
C LEU A 33 7.73 21.19 -0.81
N GLY A 34 8.74 22.04 -1.07
CA GLY A 34 8.95 23.27 -0.28
C GLY A 34 9.13 23.02 1.22
N GLU A 35 9.39 21.76 1.60
CA GLU A 35 9.44 21.23 2.95
C GLU A 35 10.80 20.59 3.20
N ASP A 36 11.29 20.71 4.42
CA ASP A 36 12.54 20.07 4.84
C ASP A 36 12.27 18.59 5.17
N LEU A 37 12.77 17.71 4.30
CA LEU A 37 12.64 16.26 4.45
C LEU A 37 13.83 15.64 5.18
N SER A 38 14.80 16.43 5.65
CA SER A 38 15.99 15.93 6.35
C SER A 38 15.67 15.15 7.63
N ALA A 39 14.52 15.43 8.25
CA ALA A 39 14.04 14.73 9.43
C ALA A 39 13.46 13.33 9.14
N ILE A 40 13.21 12.97 7.87
CA ILE A 40 12.68 11.66 7.50
C ILE A 40 13.80 10.62 7.54
N LYS A 41 13.58 9.53 8.27
CA LYS A 41 14.54 8.43 8.34
C LYS A 41 14.55 7.69 7.00
N LEU A 42 15.72 7.64 6.37
CA LEU A 42 15.97 6.82 5.18
C LEU A 42 16.38 5.40 5.60
N ILE A 43 15.74 4.40 5.00
CA ILE A 43 16.13 3.00 5.12
C ILE A 43 16.37 2.45 3.71
N VAL A 44 17.46 1.71 3.55
CA VAL A 44 17.76 0.99 2.31
C VAL A 44 17.30 -0.43 2.50
N ALA A 45 16.38 -0.89 1.65
CA ALA A 45 15.94 -2.26 1.59
C ALA A 45 15.97 -2.73 0.14
N ASP A 46 16.47 -3.93 -0.08
CA ASP A 46 16.58 -4.56 -1.40
C ASP A 46 15.51 -5.66 -1.49
N VAL A 47 14.69 -5.61 -2.54
CA VAL A 47 13.64 -6.61 -2.78
C VAL A 47 14.19 -8.02 -3.02
N GLY A 48 15.46 -8.14 -3.39
CA GLY A 48 16.20 -9.40 -3.50
C GLY A 48 16.79 -9.91 -2.18
N ASP A 49 16.78 -9.12 -1.10
CA ASP A 49 17.27 -9.49 0.22
C ASP A 49 16.14 -9.51 1.25
N GLU A 50 15.63 -10.72 1.52
CA GLU A 50 14.57 -10.98 2.50
C GLU A 50 14.89 -10.42 3.90
N LYS A 51 16.17 -10.46 4.30
CA LYS A 51 16.58 -9.95 5.61
C LYS A 51 16.39 -8.43 5.67
N SER A 52 16.78 -7.73 4.62
CA SER A 52 16.64 -6.27 4.53
C SER A 52 15.17 -5.83 4.59
N LEU A 53 14.27 -6.55 3.90
CA LEU A 53 12.84 -6.29 3.92
C LEU A 53 12.23 -6.53 5.30
N ARG A 54 12.62 -7.60 5.99
CA ARG A 54 12.14 -7.89 7.35
C ARG A 54 12.62 -6.85 8.36
N GLU A 55 13.90 -6.47 8.32
CA GLU A 55 14.45 -5.43 9.20
C GLU A 55 13.77 -4.08 8.99
N MET A 56 13.40 -3.76 7.75
CA MET A 56 12.62 -2.58 7.41
C MET A 56 11.17 -2.66 7.93
N CYS A 57 10.46 -3.77 7.65
CA CYS A 57 9.07 -3.95 8.07
C CYS A 57 8.93 -3.90 9.59
N ALA A 58 9.84 -4.55 10.33
CA ALA A 58 9.83 -4.57 11.79
C ALA A 58 9.95 -3.19 12.47
N GLN A 59 10.33 -2.14 11.71
CA GLN A 59 10.43 -0.77 12.22
C GLN A 59 9.15 0.05 12.04
N THR A 60 8.09 -0.52 11.46
CA THR A 60 6.82 0.18 11.22
C THR A 60 5.59 -0.69 11.50
N ASN A 61 4.50 -0.04 11.86
CA ASN A 61 3.18 -0.67 11.99
C ASN A 61 2.42 -0.77 10.67
N VAL A 62 2.75 0.12 9.71
CA VAL A 62 2.13 0.18 8.38
C VAL A 62 3.22 0.42 7.34
N LEU A 63 3.24 -0.41 6.31
CA LEU A 63 4.06 -0.24 5.12
C LEU A 63 3.17 0.20 3.96
N ILE A 64 3.48 1.35 3.38
CA ILE A 64 2.82 1.88 2.18
C ILE A 64 3.76 1.62 1.00
N ASN A 65 3.43 0.66 0.14
CA ASN A 65 4.24 0.35 -1.03
C ASN A 65 3.70 1.13 -2.26
N CYS A 66 4.50 2.08 -2.72
CA CYS A 66 4.23 2.86 -3.93
C CYS A 66 5.13 2.46 -5.11
N CYS A 67 5.91 1.39 -4.98
CA CYS A 67 6.96 1.01 -5.90
C CYS A 67 6.63 -0.33 -6.58
N GLY A 68 6.12 -0.24 -7.82
CA GLY A 68 6.02 -1.38 -8.73
C GLY A 68 7.30 -1.59 -9.57
N PRO A 69 7.30 -2.55 -10.50
CA PRO A 69 6.18 -3.43 -10.90
C PRO A 69 5.86 -4.50 -9.86
N TYR A 70 4.59 -4.57 -9.44
CA TYR A 70 4.16 -5.38 -8.28
C TYR A 70 4.20 -6.88 -8.57
N ARG A 71 3.83 -7.28 -9.78
CA ARG A 71 3.88 -8.69 -10.20
C ARG A 71 5.28 -9.30 -10.12
N LEU A 72 6.33 -8.49 -10.26
CA LEU A 72 7.71 -8.96 -10.24
C LEU A 72 8.34 -8.87 -8.85
N TYR A 73 8.07 -7.79 -8.12
CA TYR A 73 8.79 -7.47 -6.88
C TYR A 73 7.91 -7.30 -5.64
N GLY A 74 6.59 -7.36 -5.79
CA GLY A 74 5.65 -7.10 -4.69
C GLY A 74 5.53 -8.25 -3.69
N GLU A 75 5.57 -9.50 -4.14
CA GLU A 75 5.35 -10.67 -3.27
C GLU A 75 6.36 -10.75 -2.11
N PRO A 76 7.69 -10.58 -2.32
CA PRO A 76 8.65 -10.55 -1.22
C PRO A 76 8.32 -9.49 -0.16
N VAL A 77 7.78 -8.34 -0.57
CA VAL A 77 7.43 -7.23 0.34
C VAL A 77 6.18 -7.58 1.16
N VAL A 78 5.14 -8.15 0.54
CA VAL A 78 3.93 -8.62 1.23
C VAL A 78 4.28 -9.70 2.25
N LYS A 79 5.10 -10.69 1.84
CA LYS A 79 5.59 -11.75 2.72
C LYS A 79 6.32 -11.17 3.93
N ALA A 80 7.28 -10.27 3.72
CA ALA A 80 8.05 -9.67 4.79
C ALA A 80 7.19 -8.84 5.75
N ALA A 81 6.18 -8.12 5.23
CA ALA A 81 5.25 -7.36 6.04
C ALA A 81 4.43 -8.29 6.97
N ILE A 82 3.86 -9.36 6.43
CA ILE A 82 3.08 -10.34 7.20
C ILE A 82 3.93 -11.00 8.28
N GLU A 83 5.12 -11.50 7.92
CA GLU A 83 6.03 -12.16 8.86
C GLU A 83 6.51 -11.23 9.97
N SER A 84 6.62 -9.93 9.68
CA SER A 84 6.99 -8.90 10.65
C SER A 84 5.79 -8.37 11.46
N LYS A 85 4.58 -8.86 11.19
CA LYS A 85 3.31 -8.35 11.75
C LYS A 85 3.09 -6.85 11.48
N THR A 86 3.42 -6.43 10.27
CA THR A 86 3.24 -5.07 9.75
C THR A 86 2.07 -5.05 8.78
N ASN A 87 1.16 -4.08 8.92
CA ASN A 87 0.08 -3.91 7.95
C ASN A 87 0.65 -3.42 6.62
N TYR A 88 0.12 -3.91 5.51
CA TYR A 88 0.57 -3.58 4.18
C TYR A 88 -0.54 -2.89 3.39
N VAL A 89 -0.21 -1.79 2.73
CA VAL A 89 -1.08 -1.16 1.74
C VAL A 89 -0.29 -0.79 0.49
N ASP A 90 -0.92 -0.88 -0.68
CA ASP A 90 -0.29 -0.51 -1.94
C ASP A 90 -1.21 0.31 -2.85
N ILE A 91 -0.64 0.83 -3.94
CA ILE A 91 -1.39 1.53 -5.00
C ILE A 91 -1.44 0.71 -6.30
N THR A 92 -1.29 -0.61 -6.22
CA THR A 92 -1.25 -1.47 -7.40
C THR A 92 -2.55 -1.41 -8.20
N GLY A 93 -2.41 -1.43 -9.52
CA GLY A 93 -3.51 -1.66 -10.46
C GLY A 93 -3.40 -3.00 -11.18
N GLU A 94 -2.55 -3.92 -10.69
CA GLU A 94 -2.20 -5.17 -11.36
C GLU A 94 -3.07 -6.34 -10.86
N PRO A 95 -4.12 -6.79 -11.59
CA PRO A 95 -5.11 -7.75 -11.06
C PRO A 95 -4.50 -9.10 -10.71
N GLN A 96 -3.57 -9.60 -11.53
CA GLN A 96 -2.92 -10.88 -11.27
C GLN A 96 -2.10 -10.86 -9.98
N PHE A 97 -1.50 -9.72 -9.64
CA PHE A 97 -0.79 -9.57 -8.37
C PHE A 97 -1.77 -9.63 -7.19
N MET A 98 -2.87 -8.85 -7.26
CA MET A 98 -3.89 -8.83 -6.21
C MET A 98 -4.48 -10.21 -5.95
N ASP A 99 -4.89 -10.91 -7.00
CA ASP A 99 -5.48 -12.25 -6.90
C ASP A 99 -4.49 -13.26 -6.28
N LEU A 100 -3.23 -13.23 -6.73
CA LEU A 100 -2.20 -14.13 -6.21
C LEU A 100 -1.88 -13.85 -4.74
N MET A 101 -1.82 -12.58 -4.33
CA MET A 101 -1.57 -12.23 -2.93
C MET A 101 -2.71 -12.67 -2.04
N GLN A 102 -3.96 -12.46 -2.46
CA GLN A 102 -5.13 -12.96 -1.74
C GLN A 102 -5.08 -14.48 -1.59
N ILE A 103 -4.90 -15.23 -2.68
CA ILE A 103 -4.90 -16.71 -2.66
C ILE A 103 -3.76 -17.26 -1.78
N ARG A 104 -2.57 -16.65 -1.82
CA ARG A 104 -1.39 -17.19 -1.13
C ARG A 104 -1.26 -16.76 0.33
N TYR A 105 -1.83 -15.62 0.70
CA TYR A 105 -1.52 -14.97 1.97
C TYR A 105 -2.74 -14.60 2.84
N ASP A 106 -4.00 -14.82 2.42
CA ASP A 106 -5.19 -14.51 3.26
C ASP A 106 -5.09 -15.16 4.65
N ASP A 107 -4.88 -16.49 4.70
CA ASP A 107 -4.77 -17.23 5.96
C ASP A 107 -3.60 -16.74 6.82
N LYS A 108 -2.43 -16.52 6.20
CA LYS A 108 -1.23 -16.05 6.91
C LYS A 108 -1.39 -14.65 7.47
N ALA A 109 -2.01 -13.75 6.72
CA ALA A 109 -2.29 -12.39 7.17
C ALA A 109 -3.28 -12.40 8.34
N ARG A 110 -4.31 -13.25 8.27
CA ARG A 110 -5.29 -13.46 9.35
C ARG A 110 -4.64 -14.02 10.62
N GLU A 111 -3.80 -15.04 10.48
CA GLU A 111 -3.04 -15.63 11.60
C GLU A 111 -2.07 -14.63 12.24
N ALA A 112 -1.40 -13.81 11.41
CA ALA A 112 -0.50 -12.76 11.88
C ALA A 112 -1.24 -11.56 12.51
N GLY A 113 -2.54 -11.44 12.25
CA GLY A 113 -3.38 -10.34 12.74
C GLY A 113 -3.12 -9.01 12.04
N VAL A 114 -2.79 -9.05 10.74
CA VAL A 114 -2.47 -7.86 9.94
C VAL A 114 -3.39 -7.72 8.74
N PHE A 115 -3.51 -6.50 8.24
CA PHE A 115 -4.22 -6.20 7.00
C PHE A 115 -3.25 -6.11 5.82
N VAL A 116 -3.67 -6.65 4.68
CA VAL A 116 -3.02 -6.49 3.37
C VAL A 116 -4.08 -5.90 2.43
N ILE A 117 -3.93 -4.63 2.06
CA ILE A 117 -4.93 -3.90 1.27
C ILE A 117 -4.30 -3.35 0.00
N SER A 118 -4.68 -3.92 -1.13
CA SER A 118 -4.23 -3.45 -2.44
C SER A 118 -5.15 -2.38 -3.02
N ALA A 119 -4.70 -1.73 -4.08
CA ALA A 119 -5.48 -0.74 -4.84
C ALA A 119 -5.96 0.46 -4.01
N CYS A 120 -5.13 0.94 -3.08
CA CYS A 120 -5.39 2.17 -2.31
C CYS A 120 -4.99 3.45 -3.09
N GLY A 121 -5.12 3.41 -4.42
CA GLY A 121 -4.78 4.50 -5.33
C GLY A 121 -5.97 5.39 -5.67
N PHE A 122 -5.68 6.52 -6.32
CA PHE A 122 -6.71 7.46 -6.78
C PHE A 122 -7.64 6.86 -7.84
N ASP A 123 -7.18 5.89 -8.62
CA ASP A 123 -8.01 5.26 -9.66
C ASP A 123 -9.02 4.26 -9.10
N SER A 124 -8.90 3.90 -7.81
CA SER A 124 -9.68 2.83 -7.17
C SER A 124 -10.53 3.36 -6.01
N ILE A 125 -9.94 4.14 -5.10
CA ILE A 125 -10.64 4.63 -3.89
C ILE A 125 -11.94 5.41 -4.22
N PRO A 126 -11.96 6.36 -5.18
CA PRO A 126 -13.19 7.07 -5.52
C PRO A 126 -14.29 6.15 -6.05
N ALA A 127 -13.93 5.11 -6.79
CA ALA A 127 -14.88 4.12 -7.28
C ALA A 127 -15.47 3.30 -6.13
N ASP A 128 -14.63 2.80 -5.22
CA ASP A 128 -15.04 2.06 -4.02
C ASP A 128 -15.92 2.90 -3.09
N MET A 129 -15.57 4.18 -2.90
CA MET A 129 -16.39 5.13 -2.16
C MET A 129 -17.73 5.37 -2.85
N GLY A 130 -17.75 5.49 -4.17
CA GLY A 130 -18.98 5.63 -4.95
C GLY A 130 -19.92 4.43 -4.79
N VAL A 131 -19.38 3.22 -4.89
CA VAL A 131 -20.13 1.97 -4.65
C VAL A 131 -20.66 1.91 -3.22
N THR A 132 -19.83 2.30 -2.24
CA THR A 132 -20.22 2.32 -0.82
C THR A 132 -21.35 3.33 -0.57
N PHE A 133 -21.23 4.53 -1.13
CA PHE A 133 -22.26 5.57 -1.04
C PHE A 133 -23.57 5.08 -1.66
N LEU A 134 -23.52 4.46 -2.84
CA LEU A 134 -24.71 3.90 -3.49
C LEU A 134 -25.34 2.80 -2.64
N LYS A 135 -24.56 1.87 -2.08
CA LYS A 135 -25.07 0.82 -1.17
C LYS A 135 -25.83 1.38 0.03
N GLN A 136 -25.39 2.51 0.58
CA GLN A 136 -25.99 3.12 1.75
C GLN A 136 -27.26 3.94 1.43
N ASN A 137 -27.36 4.50 0.22
CA ASN A 137 -28.39 5.47 -0.12
C ASN A 137 -29.41 4.97 -1.14
N PHE A 138 -29.06 3.96 -1.92
CA PHE A 138 -29.96 3.37 -2.92
C PHE A 138 -30.90 2.37 -2.25
N LYS A 139 -32.21 2.62 -2.36
CA LYS A 139 -33.26 1.78 -1.76
C LYS A 139 -33.59 0.53 -2.58
N GLY A 140 -33.05 0.43 -3.80
CA GLY A 140 -33.21 -0.73 -4.67
C GLY A 140 -32.08 -1.74 -4.49
N MET A 141 -32.13 -2.82 -5.27
CA MET A 141 -31.09 -3.84 -5.29
C MET A 141 -29.89 -3.37 -6.12
N LEU A 142 -28.69 -3.49 -5.58
CA LEU A 142 -27.43 -3.27 -6.28
C LEU A 142 -26.86 -4.63 -6.67
N ASP A 143 -27.11 -5.05 -7.90
CA ASP A 143 -26.60 -6.31 -8.44
C ASP A 143 -25.38 -6.09 -9.34
N VAL A 144 -24.54 -7.12 -9.40
CA VAL A 144 -23.48 -7.23 -10.39
C VAL A 144 -24.05 -7.99 -11.60
N LEU A 145 -24.10 -7.35 -12.76
CA LEU A 145 -24.40 -8.02 -14.01
C LEU A 145 -23.12 -8.71 -14.51
N THR A 146 -22.98 -10.00 -14.22
CA THR A 146 -21.94 -10.83 -14.85
C THR A 146 -22.40 -11.23 -16.24
N TYR A 147 -21.76 -10.69 -17.27
CA TYR A 147 -21.90 -11.21 -18.62
C TYR A 147 -21.08 -12.50 -18.73
N GLU A 148 -21.75 -13.65 -18.71
CA GLU A 148 -21.12 -14.91 -19.11
C GLU A 148 -20.82 -14.83 -20.62
N TYR A 149 -19.55 -14.81 -20.98
CA TYR A 149 -19.13 -15.03 -22.37
C TYR A 149 -19.37 -16.51 -22.70
N ASN A 150 -20.42 -16.79 -23.47
CA ASN A 150 -20.70 -18.11 -24.06
C ASN A 150 -19.62 -18.52 -25.07
#